data_AF-A0A958XR74-F1
#
_entry.id   AF-A0A958XR74-F1
#
_cell.length_a   1.000
_cell.length_b   1.000
_cell.length_c   1.000
_cell.angle_alpha   90.00
_cell.angle_beta   90.00
_cell.angle_gamma   90.00
#
_symmetry.space_group_name_H-M   'P 1'
#
loop_
_entity.id
_entity.type
_entity.pdbx_description
1 polymer ?
#
loop_
_entity_poly.entity_id
_entity_poly.type
_entity_poly.pdbx_seq_one_letter_code
_entity_poly.pdbx_strand_id
1 'polypeptide(L)'
;MKTLIFALGALVVVASEKCSKVDLHSPVVEMQTGPCFGFCPVYKLTVLHSGLVRYEGMRFTEKTGLDSFQLTAAELKGLKSKVNEVDLWQYPDVIKTEVVDAPFTTMSAFRGENVKTVKGSIDRPAPLLELEEMLKTLAEAHGFQVKRGVNPNEIAPDHRREVIVKLKPGINAGNWITQFTDIKLRLVRRISEENIWRVAYDATEVEGKTLVDMLKTMDGVLEVQLNQQVQDRN
;
A
#
# COMPACT_ATOMS: atom_id res chain seq x y z
N MET A 1 19.79 71.28 -55.14
CA MET A 1 18.53 70.81 -54.52
C MET A 1 18.64 69.30 -54.35
N LYS A 2 18.87 68.82 -53.13
CA LYS A 2 18.98 67.40 -52.77
C LYS A 2 17.75 67.04 -51.94
N THR A 3 16.89 66.18 -52.46
CA THR A 3 15.68 65.70 -51.79
C THR A 3 16.06 64.51 -50.91
N LEU A 4 15.99 64.67 -49.59
CA LEU A 4 16.15 63.57 -48.62
C LEU A 4 14.80 62.84 -48.48
N ILE A 5 14.82 61.53 -48.72
CA ILE A 5 13.71 60.62 -48.43
C ILE A 5 14.00 59.97 -47.07
N PHE A 6 13.17 60.26 -46.06
CA PHE A 6 13.17 59.56 -44.78
C PHE A 6 12.25 58.33 -44.88
N ALA A 7 12.83 57.13 -44.89
CA ALA A 7 12.09 55.87 -44.78
C ALA A 7 11.88 55.56 -43.29
N LEU A 8 10.62 55.57 -42.85
CA LEU A 8 10.20 55.21 -41.50
C LEU A 8 10.03 53.68 -41.44
N GLY A 9 11.02 52.97 -40.89
CA GLY A 9 10.95 51.53 -40.66
C GLY A 9 10.13 51.19 -39.42
N ALA A 10 8.98 50.55 -39.60
CA ALA A 10 8.18 49.99 -38.51
C ALA A 10 8.86 48.72 -37.96
N LEU A 11 9.36 48.79 -36.73
CA LEU A 11 9.96 47.67 -36.00
C LEU A 11 8.82 46.83 -35.39
N VAL A 12 8.48 45.71 -36.03
CA VAL A 12 7.56 44.72 -35.46
C VAL A 12 8.31 43.95 -34.38
N VAL A 13 8.02 44.27 -33.11
CA VAL A 13 8.51 43.51 -31.95
C VAL A 13 7.67 42.24 -31.84
N VAL A 14 8.21 41.12 -32.35
CA VAL A 14 7.66 39.79 -32.10
C VAL A 14 8.06 39.40 -30.67
N ALA A 15 7.10 39.48 -29.74
CA ALA A 15 7.28 38.97 -28.39
C ALA A 15 7.44 37.43 -28.46
N SER A 16 8.67 36.95 -28.31
CA SER A 16 8.95 35.53 -28.16
C SER A 16 8.58 35.13 -26.72
N GLU A 17 7.39 34.55 -26.56
CA GLU A 17 7.05 33.86 -25.32
C GLU A 17 8.04 32.71 -25.15
N LYS A 18 8.84 32.76 -24.07
CA LYS A 18 9.76 31.69 -23.70
C LYS A 18 8.94 30.45 -23.37
N CYS A 19 8.78 29.56 -24.34
CA CYS A 19 8.25 28.23 -24.12
C CYS A 19 9.26 27.44 -23.27
N SER A 20 9.06 27.44 -21.95
CA SER A 20 9.88 26.64 -21.04
C SER A 20 9.67 25.16 -21.37
N LYS A 21 10.73 24.47 -21.82
CA LYS A 21 10.66 23.04 -22.10
C LYS A 21 10.40 22.29 -20.80
N VAL A 22 9.29 21.55 -20.74
CA VAL A 22 8.97 20.69 -19.59
C VAL A 22 9.93 19.49 -19.59
N ASP A 23 10.68 19.31 -18.50
CA ASP A 23 11.49 18.11 -18.31
C ASP A 23 10.59 16.89 -18.10
N LEU A 24 10.63 15.93 -19.02
CA LEU A 24 9.81 14.73 -18.97
C LEU A 24 10.16 13.79 -17.80
N HIS A 25 11.37 13.91 -17.24
CA HIS A 25 11.81 13.12 -16.09
C HIS A 25 11.51 13.79 -14.74
N SER A 26 11.01 15.02 -14.76
CA SER A 26 10.57 15.70 -13.55
C SER A 26 9.22 15.14 -13.06
N PRO A 27 9.00 15.10 -11.74
CA PRO A 27 7.76 14.61 -11.16
C PRO A 27 6.60 15.62 -11.32
N VAL A 28 5.40 15.10 -11.58
CA VAL A 28 4.14 15.84 -11.56
C VAL A 28 3.55 15.81 -10.15
N VAL A 29 3.48 14.62 -9.58
CA VAL A 29 2.93 14.35 -8.26
C VAL A 29 3.63 13.15 -7.64
N GLU A 30 3.83 13.20 -6.34
CA GLU A 30 4.24 12.06 -5.52
C GLU A 30 3.22 11.79 -4.43
N MET A 31 3.06 10.51 -4.11
CA MET A 31 2.24 10.06 -2.99
C MET A 31 2.96 8.95 -2.25
N GLN A 32 3.04 9.07 -0.92
CA GLN A 32 3.61 8.07 -0.05
C GLN A 32 2.64 7.75 1.08
N THR A 33 2.37 6.47 1.30
CA THR A 33 1.57 6.00 2.44
C THR A 33 2.48 5.74 3.64
N GLY A 34 1.96 5.99 4.84
CA GLY A 34 2.59 5.71 6.13
C GLY A 34 2.13 4.38 6.73
N PRO A 35 2.84 3.89 7.76
CA PRO A 35 2.44 2.69 8.50
C PRO A 35 1.18 2.92 9.35
N CYS A 36 0.49 1.83 9.72
CA CYS A 36 -0.60 1.76 10.70
C CYS A 36 -0.30 0.61 11.70
N PHE A 37 -1.12 0.39 12.75
CA PHE A 37 -0.91 -0.75 13.65
C PHE A 37 -1.22 -2.12 13.01
N GLY A 38 -1.97 -2.13 11.91
CA GLY A 38 -2.25 -3.33 11.12
C GLY A 38 -1.24 -3.58 9.99
N PHE A 39 -1.74 -4.14 8.89
CA PHE A 39 -0.95 -4.52 7.71
C PHE A 39 -1.17 -3.55 6.54
N CYS A 40 -1.34 -2.25 6.80
CA CYS A 40 -1.56 -1.28 5.72
C CYS A 40 -0.33 -1.22 4.79
N PRO A 41 -0.53 -1.23 3.46
CA PRO A 41 0.58 -1.22 2.52
C PRO A 41 1.31 0.13 2.57
N VAL A 42 2.63 0.07 2.76
CA VAL A 42 3.53 1.22 2.78
C VAL A 42 4.29 1.25 1.45
N TYR A 43 4.04 2.28 0.65
CA TYR A 43 4.66 2.44 -0.66
C TYR A 43 4.78 3.92 -1.05
N LYS A 44 5.55 4.17 -2.11
CA LYS A 44 5.63 5.47 -2.79
C LYS A 44 5.29 5.32 -4.27
N LEU A 45 4.51 6.27 -4.78
CA LEU A 45 4.27 6.49 -6.21
C LEU A 45 4.86 7.85 -6.59
N THR A 46 5.67 7.87 -7.64
CA THR A 46 6.18 9.11 -8.25
C THR A 46 5.78 9.11 -9.73
N VAL A 47 4.87 10.00 -10.10
CA VAL A 47 4.40 10.13 -11.49
C VAL A 47 5.20 11.21 -12.20
N LEU A 48 5.85 10.87 -13.30
CA LEU A 48 6.67 11.80 -14.08
C LEU A 48 5.88 12.49 -15.20
N HIS A 49 6.43 13.60 -15.72
CA HIS A 49 5.82 14.32 -16.83
C HIS A 49 5.71 13.48 -18.12
N SER A 50 6.55 12.45 -18.28
CA SER A 50 6.50 11.42 -19.34
C SER A 50 5.34 10.42 -19.19
N GLY A 51 4.70 10.35 -18.02
CA GLY A 51 3.71 9.32 -17.68
C GLY A 51 4.31 8.03 -17.09
N LEU A 52 5.64 7.92 -17.01
CA LEU A 52 6.28 6.86 -16.24
C LEU A 52 5.94 7.07 -14.76
N VAL A 53 5.42 6.04 -14.11
CA VAL A 53 5.17 5.99 -12.67
C VAL A 53 6.21 5.10 -12.04
N ARG A 54 7.01 5.64 -11.13
CA ARG A 54 7.92 4.86 -10.30
C ARG A 54 7.16 4.38 -9.07
N TYR A 55 7.23 3.09 -8.81
CA TYR A 55 6.66 2.43 -7.65
C TYR A 55 7.78 1.97 -6.73
N GLU A 56 7.64 2.23 -5.43
CA GLU A 56 8.50 1.70 -4.39
C GLU A 56 7.64 1.06 -3.30
N GLY A 57 7.57 -0.27 -3.27
CA GLY A 57 6.90 -1.02 -2.22
C GLY A 57 7.84 -1.26 -1.04
N MET A 58 7.44 -0.88 0.17
CA MET A 58 8.30 -0.95 1.36
C MET A 58 7.84 -2.00 2.37
N ARG A 59 6.56 -1.98 2.79
CA ARG A 59 6.03 -2.90 3.82
C ARG A 59 4.59 -3.29 3.53
N PHE A 60 4.25 -4.54 3.79
CA PHE A 60 2.89 -5.08 3.64
C PHE A 60 2.29 -4.82 2.25
N THR A 61 3.14 -4.67 1.23
CA THR A 61 2.76 -4.59 -0.17
C THR A 61 2.88 -5.97 -0.80
N GLU A 62 2.06 -6.25 -1.81
CA GLU A 62 2.18 -7.49 -2.58
C GLU A 62 3.51 -7.56 -3.33
N LYS A 63 3.97 -6.41 -3.83
CA LYS A 63 5.26 -6.25 -4.49
C LYS A 63 6.16 -5.35 -3.64
N THR A 64 7.30 -5.86 -3.20
CA THR A 64 8.30 -5.07 -2.46
C THR A 64 9.44 -4.69 -3.40
N GLY A 65 10.05 -3.53 -3.18
CA GLY A 65 11.15 -3.00 -3.98
C GLY A 65 10.71 -1.99 -5.04
N LEU A 66 11.66 -1.66 -5.92
CA LEU A 66 11.47 -0.68 -6.98
C LEU A 66 10.89 -1.33 -8.24
N ASP A 67 9.90 -0.68 -8.84
CA ASP A 67 9.36 -1.04 -10.14
C ASP A 67 8.76 0.20 -10.83
N SER A 68 8.15 0.01 -12.00
CA SER A 68 7.49 1.10 -12.71
C SER A 68 6.44 0.61 -13.70
N PHE A 69 5.50 1.49 -14.03
CA PHE A 69 4.54 1.29 -15.10
C PHE A 69 4.32 2.59 -15.88
N GLN A 70 3.73 2.48 -17.06
CA GLN A 70 3.55 3.61 -17.97
C GLN A 70 2.06 3.94 -18.11
N LEU A 71 1.68 5.15 -17.70
CA LEU A 71 0.34 5.67 -17.96
C LEU A 71 0.14 5.92 -19.45
N THR A 72 -1.07 5.65 -19.92
CA THR A 72 -1.57 6.13 -21.21
C THR A 72 -1.62 7.66 -21.22
N ALA A 73 -1.60 8.25 -22.42
CA ALA A 73 -1.71 9.70 -22.56
C ALA A 73 -3.01 10.26 -21.96
N ALA A 74 -4.11 9.49 -22.03
CA ALA A 74 -5.40 9.88 -21.47
C ALA A 74 -5.38 9.89 -19.93
N GLU A 75 -4.85 8.84 -19.31
CA GLU A 75 -4.69 8.75 -17.84
C GLU A 75 -3.80 9.88 -17.32
N LEU A 76 -2.64 10.10 -17.96
CA LEU A 76 -1.72 11.16 -17.57
C LEU A 76 -2.36 12.54 -17.68
N LYS A 77 -3.11 12.80 -18.74
CA LYS A 77 -3.83 14.07 -18.92
C LYS A 77 -4.88 14.26 -17.83
N GLY A 78 -5.67 13.22 -17.54
CA GLY A 78 -6.66 13.24 -16.47
C GLY A 78 -6.03 13.51 -15.10
N LEU A 79 -4.94 12.81 -14.78
CA LEU A 79 -4.22 12.98 -13.53
C LEU A 79 -3.63 14.39 -13.39
N LYS A 80 -2.97 14.92 -14.43
CA LYS A 80 -2.46 16.30 -14.43
C LYS A 80 -3.59 17.32 -14.20
N SER A 81 -4.75 17.10 -14.82
CA SER A 81 -5.92 17.95 -14.61
C SER A 81 -6.38 17.91 -13.15
N LYS A 82 -6.48 16.72 -12.54
CA LYS A 82 -6.91 16.58 -11.13
C LYS A 82 -5.89 17.18 -10.17
N VAL A 83 -4.58 16.99 -10.40
CA VAL A 83 -3.53 17.62 -9.59
C VAL A 83 -3.63 19.15 -9.63
N ASN A 84 -3.89 19.73 -10.81
CA ASN A 84 -4.06 21.18 -10.95
C ASN A 84 -5.34 21.68 -10.27
N GLU A 85 -6.46 20.96 -10.39
CA GLU A 85 -7.73 21.29 -9.74
C GLU A 85 -7.62 21.25 -8.22
N VAL A 86 -6.96 20.22 -7.68
CA VAL A 86 -6.80 20.04 -6.23
C VAL A 86 -5.85 21.08 -5.64
N ASP A 87 -4.92 21.62 -6.43
CA ASP A 87 -3.94 22.66 -6.05
C ASP A 87 -3.41 22.54 -4.62
N LEU A 88 -2.39 21.69 -4.42
CA LEU A 88 -1.85 21.42 -3.08
C LEU A 88 -1.39 22.68 -2.31
N TRP A 89 -1.10 23.79 -3.00
CA TRP A 89 -0.64 25.03 -2.38
C TRP A 89 -1.68 25.71 -1.50
N GLN A 90 -2.96 25.40 -1.68
CA GLN A 90 -4.04 25.96 -0.86
C GLN A 90 -4.14 25.35 0.54
N TYR A 91 -3.47 24.21 0.78
CA TYR A 91 -3.54 23.49 2.05
C TYR A 91 -2.33 23.77 2.96
N PRO A 92 -2.47 23.65 4.28
CA PRO A 92 -1.32 23.63 5.18
C PRO A 92 -0.45 22.40 4.93
N ASP A 93 0.83 22.46 5.31
CA ASP A 93 1.77 21.34 5.12
C ASP A 93 1.37 20.09 5.91
N VAL A 94 0.70 20.29 7.04
CA VAL A 94 0.18 19.21 7.89
C VAL A 94 -1.29 19.47 8.21
N ILE A 95 -2.14 18.52 7.81
CA ILE A 95 -3.55 18.45 8.21
C ILE A 95 -3.61 17.48 9.39
N LYS A 96 -3.93 18.01 10.58
CA LYS A 96 -3.99 17.22 11.81
C LYS A 96 -5.15 16.22 11.74
N THR A 97 -4.95 15.09 12.40
CA THR A 97 -5.99 14.08 12.65
C THR A 97 -5.98 13.73 14.13
N GLU A 98 -7.15 13.44 14.67
CA GLU A 98 -7.31 12.92 16.02
C GLU A 98 -7.42 11.38 16.02
N VAL A 99 -7.34 10.74 14.84
CA VAL A 99 -7.50 9.29 14.66
C VAL A 99 -6.12 8.62 14.75
N VAL A 100 -5.83 8.06 15.93
CA VAL A 100 -4.49 7.56 16.30
C VAL A 100 -4.00 6.40 15.42
N ASP A 101 -4.89 5.52 14.96
CA ASP A 101 -4.52 4.32 14.19
C ASP A 101 -4.73 4.46 12.67
N ALA A 102 -5.15 5.63 12.20
CA ALA A 102 -5.32 5.84 10.77
C ALA A 102 -3.96 6.13 10.10
N PRO A 103 -3.64 5.49 8.96
CA PRO A 103 -2.39 5.77 8.27
C PRO A 103 -2.37 7.22 7.77
N PHE A 104 -1.20 7.83 7.79
CA PHE A 104 -0.96 9.09 7.10
C PHE A 104 -0.64 8.84 5.63
N THR A 105 -1.03 9.77 4.78
CA THR A 105 -0.54 9.88 3.41
C THR A 105 0.14 11.23 3.25
N THR A 106 1.32 11.22 2.64
CA THR A 106 2.06 12.42 2.24
C THR A 106 1.95 12.57 0.74
N MET A 107 1.51 13.74 0.27
CA MET A 107 1.38 14.06 -1.15
C MET A 107 2.25 15.27 -1.47
N SER A 108 2.96 15.22 -2.59
CA SER A 108 3.77 16.33 -3.07
C SER A 108 3.41 16.68 -4.51
N ALA A 109 3.28 17.97 -4.81
CA ALA A 109 3.10 18.48 -6.16
C ALA A 109 4.23 19.45 -6.51
N PHE A 110 4.55 19.55 -7.81
CA PHE A 110 5.73 20.23 -8.31
C PHE A 110 5.34 21.35 -9.28
N ARG A 111 5.98 22.52 -9.15
CA ARG A 111 5.86 23.69 -10.05
C ARG A 111 7.26 24.20 -10.37
N GLY A 112 7.87 23.62 -11.40
CA GLY A 112 9.29 23.85 -11.70
C GLY A 112 10.16 23.32 -10.55
N GLU A 113 10.98 24.18 -9.97
CA GLU A 113 11.85 23.83 -8.82
C GLU A 113 11.11 23.85 -7.47
N ASN A 114 9.90 24.41 -7.42
CA ASN A 114 9.14 24.51 -6.18
C ASN A 114 8.35 23.22 -5.91
N VAL A 115 8.41 22.74 -4.67
CA VAL A 115 7.66 21.58 -4.19
C VAL A 115 6.73 22.01 -3.08
N LYS A 116 5.47 21.58 -3.16
CA LYS A 116 4.51 21.67 -2.05
C LYS A 116 4.18 20.29 -1.56
N THR A 117 4.31 20.07 -0.26
CA THR A 117 3.99 18.80 0.41
C THR A 117 2.85 19.01 1.40
N VAL A 118 1.88 18.10 1.38
CA VAL A 118 0.74 18.05 2.30
C VAL A 118 0.70 16.66 2.91
N LYS A 119 0.73 16.58 4.24
CA LYS A 119 0.59 15.34 5.00
C LYS A 119 -0.70 15.35 5.80
N GLY A 120 -1.46 14.26 5.76
CA GLY A 120 -2.67 14.09 6.56
C GLY A 120 -3.18 12.67 6.55
N SER A 121 -4.22 12.37 7.34
CA SER A 121 -4.82 11.05 7.43
C SER A 121 -6.23 11.04 6.81
N ILE A 122 -7.19 10.32 7.36
CA ILE A 122 -8.53 10.16 6.79
C ILE A 122 -9.36 11.45 6.80
N ASP A 123 -9.04 12.41 7.66
CA ASP A 123 -9.79 13.67 7.82
C ASP A 123 -9.41 14.76 6.80
N ARG A 124 -8.65 14.41 5.76
CA ARG A 124 -8.28 15.36 4.70
C ARG A 124 -9.51 15.78 3.89
N PRO A 125 -9.53 17.02 3.35
CA PRO A 125 -10.56 17.45 2.42
C PRO A 125 -10.79 16.46 1.27
N ALA A 126 -12.05 16.30 0.86
CA ALA A 126 -12.45 15.36 -0.20
C ALA A 126 -11.59 15.43 -1.47
N PRO A 127 -11.17 16.61 -1.99
CA PRO A 127 -10.31 16.67 -3.16
C PRO A 127 -8.97 15.95 -3.01
N LEU A 128 -8.37 15.93 -1.81
CA LEU A 128 -7.13 15.18 -1.54
C LEU A 128 -7.38 13.67 -1.49
N LEU A 129 -8.50 13.25 -0.89
CA LEU A 129 -8.90 11.84 -0.82
C LEU A 129 -9.20 11.28 -2.22
N GLU A 130 -9.86 12.06 -3.07
CA GLU A 130 -10.15 11.70 -4.45
C GLU A 130 -8.88 11.58 -5.30
N LEU A 131 -7.91 12.49 -5.13
CA LEU A 131 -6.62 12.40 -5.85
C LEU A 131 -5.82 11.17 -5.40
N GLU A 132 -5.80 10.87 -4.11
CA GLU A 132 -5.21 9.64 -3.59
C GLU A 132 -5.89 8.40 -4.19
N GLU A 133 -7.22 8.34 -4.20
CA GLU A 133 -7.97 7.21 -4.75
C GLU A 133 -7.75 7.05 -6.27
N MET A 134 -7.64 8.16 -7.00
CA MET A 134 -7.28 8.15 -8.41
C MET A 134 -5.89 7.54 -8.65
N LEU A 135 -4.88 7.94 -7.87
CA LEU A 135 -3.53 7.39 -7.98
C LEU A 135 -3.50 5.89 -7.67
N LYS A 136 -4.23 5.45 -6.63
CA LYS A 136 -4.35 4.03 -6.28
C LYS A 136 -5.04 3.22 -7.37
N THR A 137 -6.12 3.75 -7.93
CA THR A 137 -6.87 3.10 -9.01
C THR A 137 -6.03 2.96 -10.27
N LEU A 138 -5.24 3.98 -10.63
CA LEU A 138 -4.27 3.89 -11.73
C LEU A 138 -3.21 2.83 -11.46
N ALA A 139 -2.65 2.75 -10.25
CA ALA A 139 -1.69 1.71 -9.92
C ALA A 139 -2.29 0.29 -10.06
N GLU A 140 -3.49 0.05 -9.52
CA GLU A 140 -4.16 -1.26 -9.60
C GLU A 140 -4.55 -1.65 -11.03
N ALA A 141 -4.99 -0.69 -11.84
CA ALA A 141 -5.28 -0.92 -13.27
C ALA A 141 -4.04 -1.37 -14.05
N HIS A 142 -2.84 -1.01 -13.57
CA HIS A 142 -1.55 -1.41 -14.13
C HIS A 142 -0.90 -2.57 -13.34
N GLY A 143 -1.68 -3.30 -12.53
CA GLY A 143 -1.24 -4.53 -11.85
C GLY A 143 -0.56 -4.33 -10.50
N PHE A 144 -0.53 -3.11 -9.96
CA PHE A 144 0.05 -2.82 -8.65
C PHE A 144 -1.04 -2.78 -7.58
N GLN A 145 -1.19 -3.88 -6.84
CA GLN A 145 -2.17 -3.99 -5.75
C GLN A 145 -1.75 -3.12 -4.55
N VAL A 146 -2.31 -1.91 -4.47
CA VAL A 146 -1.88 -0.89 -3.50
C VAL A 146 -2.96 -0.47 -2.50
N LYS A 147 -4.22 -0.88 -2.69
CA LYS A 147 -5.30 -0.62 -1.71
C LYS A 147 -5.31 -1.68 -0.60
N ARG A 148 -5.01 -2.95 -0.95
CA ARG A 148 -4.99 -4.07 -0.01
C ARG A 148 -3.58 -4.30 0.52
N GLY A 149 -3.47 -4.39 1.84
CA GLY A 149 -2.25 -4.80 2.50
C GLY A 149 -2.08 -6.32 2.57
N VAL A 150 -0.85 -6.79 2.61
CA VAL A 150 -0.49 -8.20 2.77
C VAL A 150 -0.10 -8.47 4.21
N ASN A 151 -0.82 -9.38 4.86
CA ASN A 151 -0.46 -9.89 6.18
C ASN A 151 0.62 -10.97 6.01
N PRO A 152 1.87 -10.77 6.47
CA PRO A 152 2.94 -11.75 6.31
C PRO A 152 2.67 -13.07 7.04
N ASN A 153 1.78 -13.03 8.03
CA ASN A 153 1.39 -14.17 8.84
C ASN A 153 0.11 -14.85 8.30
N GLU A 154 -0.46 -14.39 7.19
CA GLU A 154 -1.60 -15.04 6.54
C GLU A 154 -1.13 -16.34 5.87
N ILE A 155 -1.94 -17.39 6.04
CA ILE A 155 -1.70 -18.70 5.45
C ILE A 155 -2.63 -18.80 4.25
N ALA A 156 -2.08 -19.08 3.07
CA ALA A 156 -2.87 -19.22 1.86
C ALA A 156 -3.92 -20.34 2.04
N PRO A 157 -5.18 -20.15 1.58
CA PRO A 157 -6.27 -21.11 1.85
C PRO A 157 -5.98 -22.54 1.40
N ASP A 158 -5.25 -22.70 0.29
CA ASP A 158 -4.83 -23.97 -0.30
C ASP A 158 -3.73 -24.67 0.52
N HIS A 159 -2.86 -23.89 1.16
CA HIS A 159 -1.82 -24.39 2.06
C HIS A 159 -2.33 -24.62 3.49
N ARG A 160 -3.41 -23.94 3.87
CA ARG A 160 -3.95 -23.97 5.22
C ARG A 160 -4.44 -25.38 5.57
N ARG A 161 -3.84 -25.95 6.60
CA ARG A 161 -4.30 -27.18 7.26
C ARG A 161 -4.52 -26.89 8.73
N GLU A 162 -5.17 -27.81 9.43
CA GLU A 162 -5.53 -27.59 10.81
C GLU A 162 -5.26 -28.82 11.68
N VAL A 163 -4.96 -28.55 12.94
CA VAL A 163 -4.87 -29.52 14.02
C VAL A 163 -5.81 -29.12 15.14
N ILE A 164 -6.26 -30.10 15.92
CA ILE A 164 -6.99 -29.88 17.15
C ILE A 164 -6.01 -30.10 18.29
N VAL A 165 -5.87 -29.12 19.16
CA VAL A 165 -4.95 -29.13 20.31
C VAL A 165 -5.76 -28.96 21.59
N LYS A 166 -5.62 -29.90 22.52
CA LYS A 166 -6.12 -29.79 23.90
C LYS A 166 -4.96 -29.34 24.77
N LEU A 167 -5.11 -28.17 25.39
CA LEU A 167 -4.14 -27.62 26.32
C LEU A 167 -4.57 -27.92 27.77
N LYS A 168 -3.61 -27.85 28.71
CA LYS A 168 -3.92 -27.88 30.15
C LYS A 168 -4.86 -26.70 30.50
N PRO A 169 -5.82 -26.86 31.43
CA PRO A 169 -6.82 -25.81 31.72
C PRO A 169 -6.24 -24.44 32.11
N GLY A 170 -5.07 -24.39 32.75
CA GLY A 170 -4.40 -23.15 33.17
C GLY A 170 -3.58 -22.45 32.09
N ILE A 171 -3.44 -23.03 30.90
CA ILE A 171 -2.64 -22.44 29.81
C ILE A 171 -3.48 -21.44 29.02
N ASN A 172 -3.00 -20.21 28.92
CA ASN A 172 -3.56 -19.23 27.99
C ASN A 172 -3.13 -19.60 26.55
N ALA A 173 -4.09 -20.01 25.73
CA ALA A 173 -3.81 -20.43 24.35
C ALA A 173 -3.16 -19.34 23.50
N GLY A 174 -3.52 -18.06 23.72
CA GLY A 174 -2.95 -16.92 23.00
C GLY A 174 -1.46 -16.73 23.29
N ASN A 175 -1.08 -16.79 24.56
CA ASN A 175 0.35 -16.74 24.95
C ASN A 175 1.09 -18.02 24.55
N TRP A 176 0.39 -19.16 24.51
CA TRP A 176 0.99 -20.41 24.04
C TRP A 176 1.25 -20.38 22.54
N ILE A 177 0.36 -19.83 21.71
CA ILE A 177 0.57 -19.82 20.26
C ILE A 177 1.68 -18.86 19.82
N THR A 178 1.96 -17.81 20.61
CA THR A 178 2.96 -16.80 20.25
C THR A 178 4.39 -17.32 20.23
N GLN A 179 4.67 -18.51 20.78
CA GLN A 179 5.99 -19.14 20.71
C GLN A 179 6.31 -19.75 19.34
N PHE A 180 5.31 -19.86 18.46
CA PHE A 180 5.45 -20.46 17.13
C PHE A 180 5.47 -19.37 16.06
N THR A 181 6.45 -18.46 16.14
CA THR A 181 6.63 -17.42 15.12
C THR A 181 7.27 -17.96 13.85
N ASP A 182 8.11 -18.99 13.98
CA ASP A 182 8.92 -19.54 12.88
C ASP A 182 8.11 -20.50 12.00
N ILE A 183 7.17 -21.21 12.61
CA ILE A 183 6.18 -22.04 11.91
C ILE A 183 4.84 -21.35 12.10
N LYS A 184 4.24 -20.81 11.03
CA LYS A 184 3.04 -19.94 11.07
C LYS A 184 1.81 -20.63 11.68
N LEU A 185 1.78 -20.81 13.00
CA LEU A 185 0.65 -21.39 13.72
C LEU A 185 -0.32 -20.28 14.13
N ARG A 186 -1.62 -20.54 13.96
CA ARG A 186 -2.69 -19.58 14.23
C ARG A 186 -3.81 -20.25 15.01
N LEU A 187 -4.23 -19.66 16.12
CA LEU A 187 -5.50 -20.03 16.74
C LEU A 187 -6.64 -19.66 15.79
N VAL A 188 -7.47 -20.64 15.42
CA VAL A 188 -8.66 -20.43 14.59
C VAL A 188 -9.85 -20.13 15.48
N ARG A 189 -10.17 -21.05 16.40
CA ARG A 189 -11.22 -20.89 17.41
C ARG A 189 -11.13 -21.97 18.48
N ARG A 190 -11.71 -21.70 19.64
CA ARG A 190 -12.02 -22.70 20.65
C ARG A 190 -13.22 -23.54 20.19
N ILE A 191 -13.20 -24.85 20.44
CA ILE A 191 -14.27 -25.76 20.00
C ILE A 191 -15.02 -26.46 21.14
N SER A 192 -14.65 -26.21 22.39
CA SER A 192 -15.28 -26.79 23.59
C SER A 192 -15.18 -25.82 24.77
N GLU A 193 -15.95 -26.08 25.83
CA GLU A 193 -15.75 -25.45 27.15
C GLU A 193 -14.45 -25.90 27.82
N GLU A 194 -13.87 -27.03 27.40
CA GLU A 194 -12.50 -27.40 27.73
C GLU A 194 -11.50 -26.56 26.93
N ASN A 195 -10.21 -26.60 27.28
CA ASN A 195 -9.17 -25.82 26.62
C ASN A 195 -8.74 -26.46 25.28
N ILE A 196 -9.71 -26.68 24.38
CA ILE A 196 -9.53 -27.35 23.08
C ILE A 196 -9.69 -26.34 21.95
N TRP A 197 -8.69 -26.29 21.06
CA TRP A 197 -8.58 -25.30 20.00
C TRP A 197 -8.35 -25.94 18.64
N ARG A 198 -8.98 -25.36 17.61
CA ARG A 198 -8.53 -25.53 16.23
C ARG A 198 -7.37 -24.58 15.99
N VAL A 199 -6.25 -25.11 15.52
CA VAL A 199 -5.03 -24.39 15.21
C VAL A 199 -4.72 -24.60 13.73
N ALA A 200 -4.60 -23.52 12.98
CA ALA A 200 -4.19 -23.53 11.58
C ALA A 200 -2.67 -23.48 11.46
N TYR A 201 -2.15 -24.17 10.46
CA TYR A 201 -0.74 -24.17 10.10
C TYR A 201 -0.57 -24.15 8.59
N ASP A 202 0.60 -23.70 8.14
CA ASP A 202 0.99 -23.69 6.74
C ASP A 202 1.63 -25.04 6.36
N ALA A 203 0.97 -25.81 5.50
CA ALA A 203 1.44 -27.13 5.10
C ALA A 203 2.68 -27.10 4.20
N THR A 204 3.06 -25.94 3.65
CA THR A 204 4.34 -25.80 2.92
C THR A 204 5.51 -25.59 3.86
N GLU A 205 5.27 -25.13 5.08
CA GLU A 205 6.30 -24.86 6.11
C GLU A 205 6.51 -26.07 7.02
N VAL A 206 5.44 -26.80 7.37
CA VAL A 206 5.53 -27.95 8.27
C VAL A 206 4.55 -29.06 7.87
N GLU A 207 5.06 -30.30 7.82
CA GLU A 207 4.22 -31.48 7.59
C GLU A 207 3.35 -31.75 8.83
N GLY A 208 2.07 -32.09 8.62
CA GLY A 208 1.11 -32.27 9.70
C GLY A 208 1.48 -33.34 10.72
N LYS A 209 2.07 -34.46 10.29
CA LYS A 209 2.53 -35.51 11.19
C LYS A 209 3.67 -35.02 12.09
N THR A 210 4.67 -34.38 11.49
CA THR A 210 5.80 -33.77 12.19
C THR A 210 5.33 -32.71 13.19
N LEU A 211 4.36 -31.87 12.81
CA LEU A 211 3.75 -30.89 13.69
C LEU A 211 3.08 -31.55 14.91
N VAL A 212 2.28 -32.58 14.67
CA VAL A 212 1.61 -33.34 15.74
C VAL A 212 2.62 -33.94 16.70
N ASP A 213 3.66 -34.61 16.18
CA ASP A 213 4.67 -35.27 17.00
C ASP A 213 5.46 -34.25 17.83
N MET A 214 5.81 -33.10 17.26
CA MET A 214 6.43 -31.98 17.99
C MET A 214 5.52 -31.47 19.10
N LEU A 215 4.26 -31.13 18.80
CA LEU A 215 3.31 -30.58 19.77
C LEU A 215 3.01 -31.55 20.93
N LYS A 216 3.00 -32.88 20.69
CA LYS A 216 2.81 -33.89 21.75
C LYS A 216 3.89 -33.86 22.82
N THR A 217 5.10 -33.46 22.47
CA THR A 217 6.23 -33.44 23.40
C THR A 217 6.31 -32.17 24.25
N MET A 218 5.46 -31.18 23.96
CA MET A 218 5.50 -29.88 24.63
C MET A 218 4.75 -29.91 25.95
N ASP A 219 5.35 -29.29 26.97
CA ASP A 219 4.64 -29.06 28.22
C ASP A 219 3.43 -28.14 27.98
N GLY A 220 2.30 -28.48 28.61
CA GLY A 220 1.04 -27.77 28.45
C GLY A 220 0.10 -28.35 27.39
N VAL A 221 0.57 -29.23 26.50
CA VAL A 221 -0.27 -29.96 25.54
C VAL A 221 -0.71 -31.30 26.14
N LEU A 222 -2.02 -31.55 26.19
CA LEU A 222 -2.60 -32.80 26.67
C LEU A 222 -2.87 -33.77 25.51
N GLU A 223 -3.45 -33.26 24.43
CA GLU A 223 -3.79 -34.05 23.25
C GLU A 223 -3.59 -33.20 22.00
N VAL A 224 -3.18 -33.83 20.90
CA VAL A 224 -3.13 -33.18 19.59
C VAL A 224 -3.38 -34.18 18.47
N GLN A 225 -4.21 -33.79 17.51
CA GLN A 225 -4.56 -34.60 16.36
C GLN A 225 -4.77 -33.73 15.11
N LEU A 226 -4.57 -34.31 13.93
CA LEU A 226 -4.93 -33.64 12.67
C LEU A 226 -6.43 -33.40 12.62
N ASN A 227 -6.84 -32.21 12.19
CA ASN A 227 -8.24 -31.91 11.88
C ASN A 227 -8.55 -32.49 10.50
N GLN A 228 -8.79 -33.80 10.44
CA GLN A 228 -9.32 -34.42 9.23
C GLN A 228 -10.75 -33.91 9.05
N GLN A 229 -11.01 -33.16 7.99
CA GLN A 229 -12.38 -32.85 7.61
C GLN A 229 -13.11 -34.19 7.43
N VAL A 230 -14.12 -34.43 8.27
CA VAL A 230 -15.10 -35.47 8.01
C VAL A 230 -15.71 -35.10 6.66
N GLN A 231 -15.43 -35.87 5.61
CA GLN A 231 -16.23 -35.77 4.39
C GLN A 231 -17.66 -36.03 4.83
N ASP A 232 -18.55 -35.05 4.61
CA ASP A 232 -19.97 -35.22 4.86
C ASP A 232 -20.40 -36.54 4.23
N ARG A 233 -20.86 -37.46 5.08
CA ARG A 233 -21.51 -38.68 4.63
C ARG A 233 -22.82 -38.24 3.98
N ASN A 234 -22.83 -38.17 2.66
CA ASN A 234 -24.05 -38.11 1.84
C ASN A 234 -25.02 -39.23 2.25
#